data_AF-T0ZBS8-F1
#
_entry.id   AF-T0ZBS8-F1
#
_cell.length_a   1.000
_cell.length_b   1.000
_cell.length_c   1.000
_cell.angle_alpha   90.00
_cell.angle_beta   90.00
_cell.angle_gamma   90.00
#
_symmetry.space_group_name_H-M   'P 1'
#
loop_
_entity.id
_entity.type
_entity.pdbx_description
1 polymer ?
#
loop_
_entity_poly.entity_id
_entity_poly.type
_entity_poly.pdbx_seq_one_letter_code
_entity_poly.pdbx_strand_id
1 'polypeptide(L)'
;MTTHKTWSTEEKFQIVLESLHPRANVSEICRHHGISSTAFYEWKQKALAGMKVGLKNREGSAETALRHENGRLKKLVADLSIANDVLKEHLEGTALGKKRGGSS
;
A
#
# COMPACT_ATOMS: atom_id res chain seq x y z
N MET A 1 -8.72 -2.16 -43.95
CA MET A 1 -8.60 -2.38 -42.49
C MET A 1 -7.67 -1.32 -41.94
N THR A 2 -8.16 -0.36 -41.16
CA THR A 2 -7.31 0.66 -40.53
C THR A 2 -6.62 0.03 -39.32
N THR A 3 -5.32 -0.22 -39.42
CA THR A 3 -4.51 -0.72 -38.30
C THR A 3 -4.30 0.42 -37.30
N HIS A 4 -5.02 0.40 -36.18
CA HIS A 4 -4.77 1.35 -35.10
C HIS A 4 -3.46 1.01 -34.41
N LYS A 5 -2.48 1.91 -34.50
CA LYS A 5 -1.24 1.80 -33.73
C LYS A 5 -1.59 1.90 -32.23
N THR A 6 -1.11 0.96 -31.44
CA THR A 6 -1.25 0.95 -29.98
C THR A 6 0.12 1.17 -29.35
N TRP A 7 0.19 2.02 -28.32
CA TRP A 7 1.42 2.26 -27.56
C TRP A 7 1.37 1.52 -26.22
N SER A 8 2.43 0.78 -25.94
CA SER A 8 2.68 0.17 -24.63
C SER A 8 2.85 1.23 -23.54
N THR A 9 2.77 0.81 -22.28
CA THR A 9 2.99 1.70 -21.14
C THR A 9 4.41 2.28 -21.15
N GLU A 10 5.41 1.48 -21.50
CA GLU A 10 6.81 1.91 -21.56
C GLU A 10 7.03 2.96 -22.65
N GLU A 11 6.48 2.75 -23.85
CA GLU A 11 6.58 3.74 -24.93
C GLU A 11 5.91 5.06 -24.55
N LYS A 12 4.72 5.02 -23.94
CA LYS A 12 4.04 6.23 -23.44
C LYS A 12 4.91 6.96 -22.42
N PHE A 13 5.57 6.23 -21.53
CA PHE A 13 6.44 6.80 -20.52
C PHE A 13 7.68 7.47 -21.13
N GLN A 14 8.37 6.80 -22.05
CA GLN A 14 9.54 7.35 -22.75
C GLN A 14 9.21 8.63 -23.52
N ILE A 15 8.10 8.65 -24.25
CA ILE A 15 7.63 9.84 -24.98
C ILE A 15 7.34 11.00 -24.01
N VAL A 16 6.69 10.72 -22.88
CA VAL A 16 6.44 11.75 -21.86
C VAL A 16 7.76 12.26 -21.27
N LEU A 17 8.73 11.38 -20.99
CA LEU A 17 10.06 11.76 -20.48
C LEU A 17 10.82 12.64 -21.46
N GLU A 18 10.81 12.31 -22.76
CA GLU A 18 11.42 13.13 -23.81
C GLU A 18 10.88 14.57 -23.77
N SER A 19 9.58 14.74 -23.50
CA SER A 19 8.94 16.04 -23.37
C SER A 19 9.33 16.88 -22.14
N LEU A 20 10.03 16.29 -21.18
CA LEU A 20 10.51 16.98 -19.98
C LEU A 20 11.89 17.60 -20.18
N HIS A 21 12.56 17.32 -21.30
CA HIS A 21 13.85 17.91 -21.62
C HIS A 21 13.71 19.44 -21.82
N PRO A 22 14.65 20.28 -21.34
CA PRO A 22 14.52 21.75 -21.40
C PRO A 22 14.34 22.36 -22.80
N ARG A 23 14.62 21.62 -23.88
CA ARG A 23 14.50 22.06 -25.28
C ARG A 23 13.50 21.23 -26.08
N ALA A 24 12.64 20.47 -25.41
CA ALA A 24 11.69 19.59 -26.07
C ALA A 24 10.60 20.38 -26.82
N ASN A 25 10.38 20.05 -28.08
CA ASN A 25 9.26 20.54 -28.88
C ASN A 25 8.18 19.46 -28.96
N VAL A 26 7.08 19.65 -28.23
CA VAL A 26 5.98 18.66 -28.17
C VAL A 26 5.40 18.35 -29.54
N SER A 27 5.31 19.33 -30.44
CA SER A 27 4.78 19.11 -31.79
C SER A 27 5.68 18.20 -32.64
N GLU A 28 7.00 18.35 -32.49
CA GLU A 28 7.98 17.48 -33.16
C GLU A 28 7.96 16.07 -32.58
N ILE A 29 7.91 15.95 -31.25
CA ILE A 29 7.78 14.67 -30.54
C ILE A 29 6.52 13.94 -31.01
N CYS A 30 5.37 14.62 -31.06
CA CYS A 30 4.13 14.03 -31.53
C CYS A 30 4.23 13.51 -32.97
N ARG A 31 4.85 14.29 -33.87
CA ARG A 31 5.05 13.92 -35.27
C ARG A 31 6.03 12.74 -35.43
N HIS A 32 7.12 12.73 -34.66
CA HIS A 32 8.12 11.68 -34.66
C HIS A 32 7.54 10.33 -34.21
N HIS A 33 6.73 10.34 -33.15
CA HIS A 33 6.13 9.12 -32.58
C HIS A 33 4.80 8.71 -33.23
N GLY A 34 4.24 9.58 -34.08
CA GLY A 34 2.97 9.38 -34.77
C GLY A 34 1.77 9.43 -33.83
N ILE A 35 1.82 10.28 -32.80
CA ILE A 35 0.76 10.46 -31.80
C ILE A 35 0.04 11.79 -31.98
N SER A 36 -1.23 11.84 -31.60
CA SER A 36 -1.95 13.11 -31.51
C SER A 36 -1.51 13.88 -30.26
N SER A 37 -1.49 15.21 -30.36
CA SER A 37 -1.21 16.07 -29.22
C SER A 37 -2.17 15.82 -28.05
N THR A 38 -3.45 15.53 -28.34
CA THR A 38 -4.44 15.19 -27.32
C THR A 38 -4.03 13.97 -26.51
N ALA A 39 -3.69 12.86 -27.17
CA ALA A 39 -3.26 11.64 -26.48
C ALA A 39 -1.98 11.87 -25.67
N PHE A 40 -1.02 12.62 -26.22
CA PHE A 40 0.19 13.00 -25.52
C PHE A 40 -0.09 13.75 -24.22
N TYR A 41 -0.92 14.80 -24.26
CA TYR A 41 -1.22 15.61 -23.08
C TYR A 41 -1.99 14.81 -22.03
N GLU A 42 -2.88 13.91 -22.42
CA GLU A 42 -3.52 12.98 -21.48
C GLU A 42 -2.50 12.10 -20.75
N TRP A 43 -1.52 11.54 -21.46
CA TRP A 43 -0.48 10.71 -20.84
C TRP A 43 0.42 11.52 -19.91
N LYS A 44 0.82 12.73 -20.35
CA LYS A 44 1.64 13.65 -19.55
C LYS A 44 0.93 14.05 -18.25
N GLN A 45 -0.35 14.38 -18.32
CA GLN A 45 -1.13 14.71 -17.13
C GLN A 45 -1.22 13.53 -16.16
N LYS A 46 -1.50 12.32 -16.65
CA LYS A 46 -1.53 11.10 -15.83
C LYS A 46 -0.19 10.82 -15.16
N ALA A 47 0.92 10.94 -15.91
CA ALA A 47 2.27 10.72 -15.38
C ALA A 47 2.63 11.73 -14.27
N LEU A 48 2.36 13.03 -14.50
CA LEU A 48 2.64 14.07 -13.50
C LEU A 48 1.76 13.94 -12.25
N ALA A 49 0.48 13.56 -12.41
CA ALA A 49 -0.39 13.28 -11.28
C ALA A 49 0.10 12.08 -10.45
N GLY A 50 0.51 10.99 -11.12
CA GLY A 50 1.10 9.82 -10.48
C GLY A 50 2.40 10.15 -9.75
N MET A 51 3.29 10.93 -10.37
CA MET A 51 4.52 11.42 -9.74
C MET A 51 4.22 12.27 -8.51
N LYS A 52 3.25 13.20 -8.59
CA LYS A 52 2.82 14.01 -7.44
C LYS A 52 2.31 13.14 -6.29
N VAL A 53 1.57 12.05 -6.58
CA VAL A 53 1.12 11.10 -5.56
C VAL A 53 2.30 10.31 -4.98
N GLY A 54 3.23 9.86 -5.81
CA GLY A 54 4.41 9.11 -5.37
C GLY A 54 5.40 9.93 -4.55
N LEU A 55 5.52 11.23 -4.84
CA LEU A 55 6.35 12.18 -4.11
C LEU A 55 5.71 12.69 -2.82
N LYS A 56 4.41 12.45 -2.59
CA LYS A 56 3.84 12.67 -1.26
C LYS A 56 4.54 11.68 -0.33
N ASN A 57 5.22 12.18 0.69
CA ASN A 57 5.79 11.35 1.75
C ASN A 57 4.70 10.41 2.28
N ARG A 58 4.80 9.14 1.89
CA ARG A 58 4.01 8.04 2.47
C ARG A 58 4.49 7.72 3.89
N GLU A 59 5.68 8.21 4.23
CA GLU A 59 6.26 8.32 5.55
C GLU A 59 5.36 9.17 6.43
N GLY A 60 4.49 8.54 7.21
CA GLY A 60 3.77 9.24 8.28
C GLY A 60 2.30 8.92 8.42
N SER A 61 1.66 8.26 7.45
CA SER A 61 0.21 7.98 7.52
C SER A 61 -0.09 6.49 7.62
N ALA A 62 0.18 5.71 6.57
CA ALA A 62 -0.23 4.31 6.55
C ALA A 62 0.68 3.43 7.42
N GLU A 63 1.99 3.60 7.27
CA GLU A 63 2.97 2.80 8.01
C GLU A 63 2.97 3.13 9.50
N THR A 64 2.82 4.41 9.86
CA THR A 64 2.68 4.84 11.26
C THR A 64 1.37 4.36 11.87
N ALA A 65 0.25 4.43 11.14
CA ALA A 65 -1.03 3.87 11.59
C ALA A 65 -0.92 2.35 11.79
N LEU A 66 -0.28 1.64 10.87
CA LEU A 66 -0.02 0.21 11.00
C LEU A 66 0.88 -0.11 12.20
N ARG A 67 1.94 0.68 12.43
CA ARG A 67 2.83 0.52 13.59
C ARG A 67 2.10 0.77 14.91
N HIS A 68 1.26 1.81 14.97
CA HIS A 68 0.45 2.13 16.14
C HIS A 68 -0.56 1.01 16.44
N GLU A 69 -1.28 0.55 15.42
CA GLU A 69 -2.25 -0.53 15.57
C GLU A 69 -1.58 -1.84 15.97
N ASN A 70 -0.40 -2.16 15.42
CA ASN A 70 0.38 -3.32 15.83
C ASN A 70 0.78 -3.25 17.30
N GLY A 71 1.17 -2.07 17.79
CA GLY A 71 1.46 -1.83 19.20
C GLY A 71 0.25 -2.05 20.10
N ARG A 72 -0.92 -1.51 19.70
CA ARG A 72 -2.19 -1.69 20.41
C ARG A 72 -2.59 -3.17 20.51
N LEU A 73 -2.49 -3.89 19.39
CA LEU A 73 -2.81 -5.32 19.32
C LEU A 73 -1.87 -6.16 20.18
N LYS A 74 -0.57 -5.88 20.17
CA LYS A 74 0.41 -6.57 21.03
C LYS A 74 0.09 -6.40 22.50
N LYS A 75 -0.27 -5.18 22.93
CA LYS A 75 -0.67 -4.92 24.32
C LYS A 75 -1.92 -5.73 24.69
N LEU A 76 -2.95 -5.69 23.85
CA LEU A 76 -4.19 -6.44 24.09
C LEU A 76 -3.94 -7.95 24.18
N VAL A 77 -3.08 -8.50 23.32
CA VAL A 77 -2.70 -9.92 23.36
C VAL A 77 -1.96 -10.25 24.67
N ALA A 78 -1.06 -9.39 25.13
CA ALA A 78 -0.37 -9.59 26.41
C ALA A 78 -1.36 -9.57 27.59
N ASP A 79 -2.25 -8.58 27.64
CA ASP A 79 -3.27 -8.45 28.69
C ASP A 79 -4.21 -9.68 28.72
N LEU A 80 -4.66 -10.14 27.55
CA LEU A 80 -5.50 -11.33 27.43
C LEU A 80 -4.76 -12.61 27.79
N SER A 81 -3.47 -12.73 27.47
CA SER A 81 -2.66 -13.90 27.82
C SER A 81 -2.52 -14.02 29.34
N ILE A 82 -2.21 -12.90 30.01
CA ILE A 82 -2.13 -12.85 31.48
C ILE A 82 -3.47 -13.26 32.11
N ALA A 83 -4.58 -12.70 31.63
CA ALA A 83 -5.90 -13.05 32.15
C ALA A 83 -6.24 -14.54 31.92
N ASN A 84 -5.83 -15.11 30.79
CA ASN A 84 -6.03 -16.51 30.48
C ASN A 84 -5.24 -17.43 31.42
N ASP A 85 -3.98 -17.09 31.70
CA ASP A 85 -3.12 -17.86 32.59
C ASP A 85 -3.67 -17.86 34.03
N VAL A 86 -4.10 -16.70 34.54
CA VAL A 86 -4.75 -16.60 35.86
C VAL A 86 -6.02 -17.44 35.94
N LEU A 87 -6.85 -17.42 34.90
CA LEU A 87 -8.07 -18.23 34.86
C LEU A 87 -7.77 -19.73 34.86
N LYS A 88 -6.74 -20.17 34.12
CA LYS A 88 -6.30 -21.57 34.12
C LYS A 88 -5.80 -21.99 35.49
N GLU A 89 -4.97 -21.19 36.15
CA GLU A 89 -4.49 -21.48 37.50
C GLU A 89 -5.65 -21.63 38.50
N HIS A 90 -6.66 -20.76 38.44
CA HIS A 90 -7.86 -20.88 39.27
C HIS A 90 -8.67 -22.14 38.97
N LEU A 91 -8.83 -22.52 37.69
CA LEU A 91 -9.53 -23.74 37.30
C LEU A 91 -8.77 -25.01 37.75
N GLU A 92 -7.45 -25.01 37.63
CA GLU A 92 -6.60 -26.11 38.10
C GLU A 92 -6.61 -26.21 39.63
N GLY A 93 -6.51 -25.09 40.34
CA GLY A 93 -6.60 -25.03 41.80
C GLY A 93 -7.97 -25.49 42.34
N THR A 94 -9.07 -25.11 41.67
CA THR A 94 -10.41 -25.58 42.02
C THR A 94 -10.63 -27.06 41.71
N ALA A 95 -10.07 -27.58 40.61
CA ALA A 95 -10.09 -29.01 40.29
C ALA A 95 -9.30 -29.85 41.31
N LEU A 96 -8.17 -29.34 41.81
CA LEU A 96 -7.38 -29.98 42.87
C LEU A 96 -8.11 -29.95 44.23
N GLY A 97 -8.84 -28.87 44.53
CA GLY A 97 -9.69 -28.77 45.72
C GLY A 97 -10.84 -29.77 45.72
N LYS A 98 -11.45 -30.05 44.57
CA LYS A 98 -12.58 -30.99 44.45
C LYS A 98 -12.19 -32.46 44.61
N LYS A 99 -10.95 -32.84 44.24
CA LYS A 99 -10.43 -34.21 44.46
C LYS A 99 -10.22 -34.57 45.94
N ARG A 100 -10.07 -33.59 46.83
CA ARG A 100 -9.79 -33.82 48.27
C ARG A 100 -11.05 -33.97 49.13
N GLY A 101 -12.23 -33.60 48.61
CA GLY A 101 -13.52 -33.70 49.31
C GLY A 101 -14.35 -34.95 48.98
N GLY A 102 -13.82 -35.88 48.19
CA GLY A 102 -14.50 -37.12 47.77
C GLY A 102 -13.86 -38.37 48.37
N SER A 103 -13.93 -38.52 49.69
CA SER A 103 -13.82 -39.81 50.36
C SER A 103 -14.68 -39.77 51.62
N SER A 104 -15.91 -40.21 51.46
CA SER A 104 -16.77 -40.74 52.52
C SER A 104 -17.32 -42.07 52.02
#